data_AF-A0A7J7ZAE4-F1
#
_entry.id   AF-A0A7J7ZAE4-F1
#
_cell.length_a   1.000
_cell.length_b   1.000
_cell.length_c   1.000
_cell.angle_alpha   90.00
_cell.angle_beta   90.00
_cell.angle_gamma   90.00
#
_symmetry.space_group_name_H-M   'P 1'
#
loop_
_entity.id
_entity.type
_entity.pdbx_description
1 polymer ?
#
loop_
_entity_poly.entity_id
_entity_poly.type
_entity_poly.pdbx_seq_one_letter_code
_entity_poly.pdbx_strand_id
1 'polypeptide(L)'
;MMNVTFNKQDSLVILAIKATLKIRNSNFYSVAVTSLSSQVQYMNTVVGSYMTTNVSLIPPRSEQLVDFLVQAEMGGPFSYVYFFCTLPDIQVHNIVIFMRTSVKISYIGHMTQSSLETHHYVDCGTNFSAV
;
A
#
# COMPACT_ATOMS: atom_id res chain seq x y z
N MET A 1 2.24 -0.87 -9.40
CA MET A 1 2.49 -2.26 -9.86
C MET A 1 2.21 -3.20 -8.70
N MET A 2 1.63 -4.36 -8.97
CA MET A 2 1.24 -5.31 -7.93
C MET A 2 1.77 -6.70 -8.31
N ASN A 3 2.34 -7.40 -7.34
CA ASN A 3 2.79 -8.78 -7.49
C ASN A 3 2.15 -9.64 -6.40
N VAL A 4 1.70 -10.83 -6.76
CA VAL A 4 1.05 -11.78 -5.86
C VAL A 4 1.95 -13.00 -5.76
N THR A 5 2.30 -13.39 -4.54
CA THR A 5 3.06 -14.61 -4.28
C THR A 5 2.33 -15.47 -3.26
N PHE A 6 2.56 -16.77 -3.32
CA PHE A 6 1.89 -17.74 -2.47
C PHE A 6 2.91 -18.54 -1.68
N ASN A 7 2.63 -18.74 -0.40
CA ASN A 7 3.30 -19.74 0.41
C ASN A 7 2.32 -20.87 0.68
N LYS A 8 2.59 -22.04 0.07
CA LYS A 8 1.74 -23.23 0.15
C LYS A 8 1.76 -23.87 1.54
N GLN A 9 2.88 -23.77 2.26
CA GLN A 9 3.07 -24.39 3.56
C GLN A 9 2.09 -23.81 4.60
N ASP A 10 1.93 -22.49 4.55
CA ASP A 10 1.11 -21.72 5.51
C ASP A 10 -0.24 -21.29 4.93
N SER A 11 -0.57 -21.70 3.70
CA SER A 11 -1.77 -21.26 2.97
C SER A 11 -1.91 -19.73 2.98
N LEU A 12 -0.82 -19.06 2.61
CA LEU A 12 -0.64 -17.61 2.73
C LEU A 12 -0.59 -16.96 1.34
N VAL A 13 -1.27 -15.83 1.20
CA VAL A 13 -1.14 -14.93 0.04
C VAL A 13 -0.37 -13.69 0.44
N ILE A 14 0.71 -13.40 -0.27
CA ILE A 14 1.55 -12.21 -0.05
C ILE A 14 1.36 -11.28 -1.24
N LEU A 15 1.05 -10.03 -0.95
CA LEU A 15 0.86 -8.97 -1.93
C LEU A 15 1.99 -7.94 -1.80
N ALA A 16 2.74 -7.77 -2.88
CA ALA A 16 3.75 -6.72 -3.00
C ALA A 16 3.19 -5.58 -3.85
N ILE A 17 2.84 -4.47 -3.20
CA ILE A 17 2.18 -3.32 -3.83
C ILE A 17 3.18 -2.18 -3.95
N LYS A 18 3.63 -1.91 -5.17
CA LYS A 18 4.44 -0.73 -5.50
C LYS A 18 3.52 0.43 -5.85
N ALA A 19 3.50 1.45 -5.00
CA ALA A 19 2.70 2.65 -5.14
C ALA A 19 3.59 3.88 -5.31
N THR A 20 3.08 4.87 -6.04
CA THR A 20 3.73 6.17 -6.24
C THR A 20 2.80 7.24 -5.72
N LEU A 21 3.26 8.01 -4.73
CA LEU A 21 2.53 9.15 -4.20
C LEU A 21 3.03 10.45 -4.82
N LYS A 22 2.12 11.21 -5.41
CA LYS A 22 2.38 12.56 -5.89
C LYS A 22 2.05 13.57 -4.80
N ILE A 23 3.07 14.22 -4.25
CA ILE A 23 2.93 15.25 -3.22
C ILE A 23 3.17 16.62 -3.87
N ARG A 24 2.18 17.51 -3.80
CA ARG A 24 2.25 18.86 -4.36
C ARG A 24 2.32 19.90 -3.25
N ASN A 25 3.33 20.76 -3.29
CA ASN A 25 3.43 21.91 -2.39
C ASN A 25 2.91 23.17 -3.10
N SER A 26 1.73 23.63 -2.72
CA SER A 26 1.15 24.89 -3.22
C SER A 26 1.62 26.13 -2.46
N ASN A 27 2.44 25.98 -1.41
CA ASN A 27 2.94 27.10 -0.63
C ASN A 27 4.11 27.81 -1.32
N PHE A 28 4.39 29.03 -0.84
CA PHE A 28 5.55 29.83 -1.26
C PHE A 28 6.80 29.56 -0.41
N TYR A 29 6.76 28.59 0.51
CA TYR A 29 7.87 28.14 1.34
C TYR A 29 8.05 26.62 1.23
N SER A 30 9.25 26.14 1.55
CA SER A 30 9.56 24.72 1.56
C SER A 30 8.82 24.00 2.68
N VAL A 31 8.35 22.78 2.40
CA VAL A 31 7.68 21.91 3.38
C VAL A 31 8.43 20.59 3.52
N ALA A 32 8.57 20.10 4.74
CA ALA A 32 9.26 18.84 5.02
C ALA A 32 8.22 17.73 5.21
N VAL A 33 8.35 16.66 4.44
CA VAL A 33 7.58 15.42 4.63
C VAL A 33 8.29 14.58 5.68
N THR A 34 7.80 14.64 6.92
CA THR A 34 8.48 14.05 8.08
C THR A 34 8.21 12.56 8.22
N SER A 35 7.03 12.10 7.81
CA SER A 35 6.72 10.66 7.74
C SER A 35 5.70 10.36 6.67
N LEU A 36 5.86 9.21 6.03
CA LEU A 36 4.85 8.57 5.19
C LEU A 36 4.55 7.21 5.81
N SER A 37 3.28 6.97 6.09
CA SER A 37 2.79 5.66 6.50
C SER A 37 1.72 5.19 5.53
N SER A 38 1.65 3.89 5.30
CA SER A 38 0.61 3.29 4.49
C SER A 38 0.17 1.98 5.11
N GLN A 39 -1.13 1.79 5.22
CA GLN A 39 -1.74 0.56 5.70
C GLN A 39 -2.53 -0.08 4.57
N VAL A 40 -2.42 -1.39 4.45
CA VAL A 40 -3.24 -2.20 3.56
C VAL A 40 -4.20 -2.98 4.43
N GLN A 41 -5.48 -2.86 4.12
CA GLN A 41 -6.57 -3.48 4.82
C GLN A 41 -7.29 -4.42 3.86
N TYR A 42 -7.66 -5.58 4.39
CA TYR A 42 -8.56 -6.51 3.74
C TYR A 42 -9.80 -6.59 4.61
N MET A 43 -10.97 -6.31 4.02
CA MET A 43 -12.20 -6.01 4.75
C MET A 43 -11.98 -4.85 5.74
N ASN A 44 -11.89 -5.13 7.05
CA ASN A 44 -11.66 -4.13 8.10
C ASN A 44 -10.40 -4.44 8.94
N THR A 45 -9.54 -5.35 8.47
CA THR A 45 -8.34 -5.78 9.19
C THR A 45 -7.10 -5.33 8.45
N VAL A 46 -6.15 -4.74 9.17
CA VAL A 46 -4.84 -4.38 8.62
C VAL A 46 -4.05 -5.66 8.37
N VAL A 47 -3.73 -5.91 7.11
CA VAL A 47 -2.95 -7.08 6.63
C VAL A 47 -1.55 -6.70 6.17
N GLY A 48 -1.26 -5.40 6.09
CA GLY A 48 0.05 -4.89 5.72
C GLY A 48 0.26 -3.47 6.21
N SER A 49 1.50 -3.13 6.54
CA SER A 49 1.84 -1.76 6.91
C SER A 49 3.24 -1.39 6.42
N TYR A 50 3.40 -0.12 6.11
CA TYR A 50 4.65 0.50 5.70
C TYR A 50 4.78 1.83 6.42
N MET A 51 5.98 2.15 6.89
CA MET A 51 6.28 3.45 7.46
C MET A 51 7.71 3.85 7.14
N THR A 52 7.89 5.11 6.78
CA THR A 52 9.20 5.73 6.57
C THR A 52 9.18 7.14 7.13
N THR A 53 10.35 7.63 7.56
CA THR A 53 10.55 8.96 8.12
C THR A 53 11.55 9.75 7.28
N ASN A 54 11.54 11.08 7.42
CA ASN A 54 12.41 12.00 6.67
C ASN A 54 12.36 11.75 5.16
N VAL A 55 11.14 11.74 4.62
CA VAL A 55 10.86 11.28 3.26
C VAL A 55 11.41 12.24 2.22
N SER A 56 11.12 13.54 2.37
CA SER A 56 11.65 14.55 1.47
C SER A 56 11.43 15.98 1.97
N LEU A 57 12.20 16.93 1.43
CA LEU A 57 11.95 18.36 1.49
C LEU A 57 11.42 18.82 0.13
N ILE A 58 10.19 19.34 0.10
CA ILE A 58 9.53 19.78 -1.14
C ILE A 58 9.67 21.30 -1.27
N PRO A 59 10.33 21.82 -2.33
CA PRO A 59 10.45 23.24 -2.58
C PRO A 59 9.11 23.99 -2.70
N PRO A 60 9.13 25.34 -2.65
CA PRO A 60 7.95 26.15 -2.95
C PRO A 60 7.39 25.85 -4.34
N ARG A 61 6.06 25.81 -4.46
CA ARG A 61 5.35 25.69 -5.75
C ARG A 61 5.76 24.49 -6.61
N SER A 62 6.35 23.45 -6.01
CA SER A 62 6.81 22.27 -6.72
C SER A 62 6.02 21.02 -6.33
N GLU A 63 6.33 19.93 -7.01
CA GLU A 63 5.75 18.61 -6.78
C GLU A 63 6.83 17.55 -6.79
N GLN A 64 6.59 16.48 -6.03
CA GLN A 64 7.51 15.37 -5.90
C GLN A 64 6.76 14.04 -5.93
N LEU A 65 7.36 13.07 -6.61
CA LEU A 65 6.92 11.69 -6.62
C LEU A 65 7.72 10.89 -5.59
N VAL A 66 7.02 10.11 -4.78
CA VAL A 66 7.62 9.21 -3.79
C VAL A 66 7.14 7.81 -4.08
N ASP A 67 8.06 6.94 -4.48
CA ASP A 67 7.81 5.52 -4.67
C ASP A 67 7.99 4.77 -3.35
N PHE A 68 7.07 3.87 -3.05
CA PHE A 68 7.17 2.99 -1.89
C PHE A 68 6.56 1.62 -2.18
N LEU A 69 7.04 0.62 -1.45
CA LEU A 69 6.60 -0.77 -1.56
C LEU A 69 5.95 -1.17 -0.25
N VAL A 70 4.70 -1.62 -0.31
CA VAL A 70 3.97 -2.14 0.84
C VAL A 70 3.74 -3.63 0.64
N GLN A 71 4.11 -4.41 1.65
CA GLN A 71 3.81 -5.84 1.71
C GLN A 71 2.54 -6.05 2.53
N ALA A 72 1.66 -6.92 2.07
CA ALA A 72 0.48 -7.35 2.79
C ALA A 72 0.37 -8.86 2.77
N GLU A 73 0.06 -9.45 3.92
CA GLU A 73 0.03 -10.89 4.12
C GLU A 73 -1.36 -11.32 4.58
N MET A 74 -1.97 -12.23 3.82
CA MET A 74 -3.29 -12.77 4.11
C MET A 74 -3.15 -14.25 4.47
N GLY A 75 -3.10 -14.50 5.78
CA GLY A 75 -3.03 -15.82 6.38
C GLY A 75 -3.85 -15.90 7.67
N GLY A 76 -3.77 -17.02 8.38
CA GLY A 76 -4.53 -17.25 9.61
C GLY A 76 -6.05 -17.12 9.36
N PRO A 77 -6.74 -16.12 9.95
CA PRO A 77 -8.17 -15.88 9.69
C PRO A 77 -8.51 -15.68 8.20
N PHE A 78 -7.54 -15.28 7.38
CA PHE A 78 -7.70 -15.04 5.94
C PHE A 78 -7.09 -16.13 5.05
N SER A 79 -6.68 -17.28 5.59
CA SER A 79 -6.14 -18.38 4.78
C SER A 79 -7.14 -18.92 3.73
N TYR A 80 -8.44 -18.68 3.88
CA TYR A 80 -9.43 -19.00 2.84
C TYR A 80 -9.17 -18.26 1.52
N VAL A 81 -8.52 -17.09 1.57
CA VAL A 81 -8.15 -16.31 0.38
C VAL A 81 -7.15 -17.09 -0.48
N TYR A 82 -6.21 -17.82 0.13
CA TYR A 82 -5.30 -18.70 -0.62
C TYR A 82 -6.07 -19.78 -1.39
N PHE A 83 -7.02 -20.46 -0.75
CA PHE A 83 -7.84 -21.47 -1.42
C PHE A 83 -8.70 -20.87 -2.52
N PHE A 84 -9.29 -19.70 -2.28
CA PHE A 84 -10.02 -18.96 -3.32
C PHE A 84 -9.13 -18.65 -4.52
N CYS A 85 -7.97 -18.01 -4.30
CA CYS A 85 -7.04 -17.61 -5.36
C CYS A 85 -6.40 -18.79 -6.12
N THR A 86 -6.37 -19.99 -5.53
CA THR A 86 -5.81 -21.19 -6.16
C THR A 86 -6.86 -22.14 -6.72
N LEU A 87 -8.16 -21.82 -6.59
CA LEU A 87 -9.25 -22.73 -6.97
C LEU A 87 -9.41 -22.79 -8.50
N PRO A 88 -9.24 -23.96 -9.14
CA PRO A 88 -9.26 -24.09 -10.60
C PRO A 88 -10.65 -23.93 -11.22
N ASP A 89 -11.72 -24.17 -10.45
CA ASP A 89 -13.10 -24.11 -10.96
C ASP A 89 -13.61 -22.67 -11.15
N ILE A 90 -12.91 -21.68 -10.58
CA ILE A 90 -13.22 -20.26 -10.72
C ILE A 90 -12.25 -19.65 -11.72
N GLN A 91 -12.78 -19.00 -12.76
CA GLN A 91 -11.95 -18.32 -13.77
C GLN A 91 -11.50 -16.92 -13.34
N VAL A 92 -12.12 -16.35 -12.30
CA VAL A 92 -11.91 -14.95 -11.87
C VAL A 92 -11.66 -14.88 -10.37
N HIS A 93 -10.43 -14.58 -9.99
CA HIS A 93 -9.99 -14.51 -8.60
C HIS A 93 -9.77 -13.07 -8.15
N ASN A 94 -10.83 -12.28 -8.11
CA ASN A 94 -10.73 -10.87 -7.71
C ASN A 94 -10.97 -10.69 -6.21
N ILE A 95 -10.00 -10.07 -5.54
CA ILE A 95 -10.15 -9.60 -4.15
C ILE A 95 -10.03 -8.07 -4.10
N VAL A 96 -10.63 -7.44 -3.10
CA VAL A 96 -10.55 -6.00 -2.89
C VAL A 96 -9.70 -5.71 -1.66
N ILE A 97 -8.72 -4.83 -1.82
CA ILE A 97 -7.93 -4.29 -0.72
C ILE A 97 -8.16 -2.78 -0.61
N PHE A 98 -8.07 -2.27 0.61
CA PHE A 98 -8.15 -0.86 0.93
C PHE A 98 -6.78 -0.39 1.37
N MET A 99 -6.27 0.66 0.74
CA MET A 99 -4.99 1.22 1.06
C MET A 99 -5.20 2.61 1.65
N ARG A 100 -4.74 2.81 2.88
CA ARG A 100 -4.79 4.09 3.58
C ARG A 100 -3.38 4.63 3.76
N THR A 101 -3.02 5.61 2.97
CA THR A 101 -1.73 6.29 3.05
C THR A 101 -1.89 7.60 3.81
N SER A 102 -1.06 7.84 4.82
CA SER A 102 -1.00 9.09 5.57
C SER A 102 0.38 9.72 5.47
N VAL A 103 0.40 11.03 5.28
CA VAL A 103 1.62 11.83 5.19
C VAL A 103 1.59 12.88 6.28
N LYS A 104 2.66 12.96 7.07
CA LYS A 104 2.89 14.06 8.00
C LYS A 104 3.82 15.07 7.36
N ILE A 105 3.40 16.32 7.38
CA ILE A 105 4.09 17.44 6.76
C ILE A 105 4.36 18.48 7.84
N SER A 106 5.61 18.91 7.93
CA SER A 106 6.07 19.95 8.84
C SER A 106 6.47 21.20 8.07
N TYR A 107 6.04 22.36 8.55
CA TYR A 107 6.41 23.66 8.00
C TYR A 107 6.24 24.75 9.06
N ILE A 108 7.17 25.69 9.12
CA ILE A 108 7.09 26.90 9.99
C ILE A 108 6.64 26.55 11.43
N GLY A 109 7.23 25.50 12.03
CA GLY A 109 6.90 25.07 13.40
C GLY A 109 5.55 24.37 13.59
N HIS A 110 4.75 24.22 12.53
CA HIS A 110 3.51 23.45 12.54
C HIS A 110 3.70 22.07 11.92
N MET A 111 2.92 21.11 12.41
CA MET A 111 2.79 19.79 11.81
C MET A 111 1.34 19.54 11.42
N THR A 112 1.15 19.04 10.21
CA THR A 112 -0.15 18.65 9.67
C THR A 112 -0.08 17.21 9.19
N GLN A 113 -1.23 16.54 9.17
CA GLN A 113 -1.35 15.19 8.62
C GLN A 113 -2.44 15.19 7.57
N SER A 114 -2.16 14.58 6.43
CA SER A 114 -3.12 14.33 5.37
C SER A 114 -3.19 12.83 5.10
N SER A 115 -4.38 12.31 4.80
CA SER A 115 -4.59 10.90 4.48
C SER A 115 -5.36 10.73 3.17
N LEU A 116 -4.96 9.71 2.41
CA LEU A 116 -5.59 9.28 1.17
C LEU A 116 -6.00 7.82 1.32
N GLU A 117 -7.23 7.52 0.92
CA GLU A 117 -7.77 6.16 0.89
C GLU A 117 -8.06 5.75 -0.55
N THR A 118 -7.52 4.60 -0.95
CA THR A 118 -7.70 4.04 -2.28
C THR A 118 -8.15 2.59 -2.20
N HIS A 119 -8.90 2.15 -3.20
CA HIS A 119 -9.43 0.80 -3.31
C HIS A 119 -8.78 0.15 -4.52
N HIS A 120 -8.29 -1.07 -4.36
CA HIS A 120 -7.65 -1.81 -5.44
C HIS A 120 -8.30 -3.17 -5.60
N TYR A 121 -8.73 -3.46 -6.84
CA TYR A 121 -9.12 -4.80 -7.27
C TYR A 121 -7.85 -5.54 -7.66
N VAL A 122 -7.65 -6.70 -7.05
CA VAL A 122 -6.48 -7.54 -7.23
C VAL A 122 -6.96 -8.83 -7.87
N ASP A 123 -6.52 -9.09 -9.10
CA ASP A 123 -6.63 -10.42 -9.68
C ASP A 123 -5.52 -11.28 -9.10
N CYS A 124 -5.89 -12.10 -8.11
CA CYS A 124 -5.01 -13.07 -7.49
C CYS A 124 -5.06 -14.42 -8.21
N GLY A 125 -5.39 -14.47 -9.51
CA GLY A 125 -5.49 -15.67 -10.35
C GLY A 125 -4.42 -15.77 -11.46
N THR A 126 -3.89 -14.64 -11.96
CA THR A 126 -3.18 -14.59 -13.27
C THR A 126 -1.71 -14.14 -13.25
N ASN A 127 -1.13 -13.72 -12.12
CA ASN A 127 0.29 -13.30 -12.06
C ASN A 127 0.97 -13.72 -10.76
N PHE A 128 1.55 -14.92 -10.73
CA PHE A 128 2.37 -15.35 -9.60
C PHE A 128 3.78 -15.70 -10.04
N SER A 129 4.73 -15.22 -9.25
CA SER A 129 6.03 -15.86 -9.14
C SER A 129 5.93 -16.81 -7.94
N ALA A 130 5.91 -18.12 -8.18
CA ALA A 130 6.14 -19.08 -7.11
C ALA A 130 7.61 -18.94 -6.68
N VAL A 131 7.84 -18.64 -5.41
CA VAL A 131 9.17 -18.75 -4.78
C VAL A 131 9.18 -20.03 -3.96
#